data_AF-A0A6F9DJN9-F1
#
_entry.id   AF-A0A6F9DJN9-F1
#
_cell.length_a   1.000
_cell.length_b   1.000
_cell.length_c   1.000
_cell.angle_alpha   90.00
_cell.angle_beta   90.00
_cell.angle_gamma   90.00
#
_symmetry.space_group_name_H-M   'P 1'
#
loop_
_entity.id
_entity.type
_entity.pdbx_description
1 polymer ?
#
loop_
_entity_poly.entity_id
_entity_poly.type
_entity_poly.pdbx_seq_one_letter_code
_entity_poly.pdbx_strand_id
1 'polypeptide(L)'
;MMENQPNDIEWIAQRCRYLSAMIRTSTIPKDSKLLTLQEKVCQKLVSINPCSSESLYLLGTSQLLIFDNDNGLGVANQSPLLDARQSFQASIDLEGKPASGDVPPGIAGQTWWIKKMDSAKAKQTASTSDKNQPAARGRGAPAAPSRGRGRGAPAPAKAAPPTRGRGAVRPPARGRGAPPRGAKATPADPKCSKEAEKPPQETPATPVSKPSKPAPLNRVTYHARLGMARALSRTDDKKDEARKRYEEVMKMAPEVHDSYIELADLLVKSDPLAAVDIYCKFPSSEENTDSFDDAYLSGEIVSILMKHEKLDDHRLVDHMVKWGKVMGIGVLEKYMEILDAKFKTDMLKKIYCGVHGKDVDDPDLVAFFKFKCWI
;
A
#
# COMPACT_ATOMS: atom_id res chain seq x y z
N MET A 1 -9.80 -18.92 -33.99
CA MET A 1 -8.79 -18.89 -32.89
C MET A 1 -8.68 -17.45 -32.46
N MET A 2 -8.77 -17.13 -31.16
CA MET A 2 -8.57 -15.74 -30.71
C MET A 2 -7.08 -15.50 -30.49
N GLU A 3 -6.49 -14.63 -31.30
CA GLU A 3 -5.25 -13.97 -30.92
C GLU A 3 -5.58 -12.99 -29.79
N ASN A 4 -5.35 -13.40 -28.54
CA ASN A 4 -5.23 -12.44 -27.44
C ASN A 4 -4.05 -11.54 -27.78
N GLN A 5 -4.29 -10.27 -28.11
CA GLN A 5 -3.19 -9.35 -28.36
C GLN A 5 -2.39 -9.19 -27.05
N PRO A 6 -1.05 -9.32 -27.06
CA PRO A 6 -0.23 -9.19 -25.84
C PRO A 6 -0.51 -7.90 -25.07
N ASN A 7 -0.83 -6.83 -25.80
CA ASN A 7 -1.22 -5.52 -25.26
C ASN A 7 -2.42 -5.59 -24.29
N ASP A 8 -3.44 -6.41 -24.56
CA ASP A 8 -4.67 -6.42 -23.75
C ASP A 8 -4.41 -6.90 -22.31
N ILE A 9 -3.52 -7.88 -22.16
CA ILE A 9 -3.15 -8.44 -20.85
C ILE A 9 -2.39 -7.39 -20.02
N GLU A 10 -1.47 -6.66 -20.65
CA GLU A 10 -0.71 -5.58 -20.03
C GLU A 10 -1.62 -4.39 -19.64
N TRP A 11 -2.54 -4.00 -20.53
CA TRP A 11 -3.56 -2.98 -20.24
C TRP A 11 -4.47 -3.38 -19.08
N ILE A 12 -4.90 -4.64 -18.97
CA ILE A 12 -5.69 -5.13 -17.84
C ILE A 12 -4.87 -5.08 -16.56
N ALA A 13 -3.62 -5.54 -16.56
CA ALA A 13 -2.74 -5.47 -15.40
C ALA A 13 -2.55 -4.01 -14.92
N GLN A 14 -2.33 -3.07 -15.85
CA GLN A 14 -2.16 -1.66 -15.51
C GLN A 14 -3.46 -1.03 -14.96
N ARG A 15 -4.62 -1.38 -15.52
CA ARG A 15 -5.93 -0.97 -14.96
C ARG A 15 -6.15 -1.56 -13.56
N CYS A 16 -5.74 -2.80 -13.30
CA CYS A 16 -5.82 -3.38 -11.96
C CYS A 16 -4.93 -2.64 -10.95
N ARG A 17 -3.68 -2.29 -11.32
CA ARG A 17 -2.81 -1.44 -10.48
C ARG A 17 -3.47 -0.10 -10.16
N TYR A 18 -3.91 0.64 -11.18
CA TYR A 18 -4.52 1.95 -11.00
C TYR A 18 -5.82 1.91 -10.19
N LEU A 19 -6.68 0.91 -10.42
CA LEU A 19 -7.91 0.77 -9.64
C LEU A 19 -7.61 0.41 -8.18
N SER A 20 -6.65 -0.49 -7.91
CA SER A 20 -6.23 -0.79 -6.54
C SER A 20 -5.60 0.43 -5.86
N ALA A 21 -4.77 1.20 -6.55
CA ALA A 21 -4.18 2.44 -6.03
C ALA A 21 -5.27 3.48 -5.72
N MET A 22 -6.18 3.73 -6.66
CA MET A 22 -7.27 4.69 -6.52
C MET A 22 -8.21 4.34 -5.36
N ILE A 23 -8.52 3.06 -5.14
CA ILE A 23 -9.30 2.63 -3.95
C ILE A 23 -8.52 2.91 -2.67
N ARG A 24 -7.22 2.53 -2.61
CA ARG A 24 -6.36 2.75 -1.44
C ARG A 24 -6.22 4.23 -1.05
N THR A 25 -6.14 5.12 -2.03
CA THR A 25 -5.99 6.57 -1.82
C THR A 25 -7.33 7.33 -1.82
N SER A 26 -8.47 6.64 -1.91
CA SER A 26 -9.78 7.29 -1.88
C SER A 26 -10.17 7.67 -0.45
N THR A 27 -10.91 8.77 -0.33
CA THR A 27 -11.60 9.18 0.92
C THR A 27 -12.96 8.50 1.08
N ILE A 28 -13.28 7.51 0.24
CA ILE A 28 -14.55 6.77 0.29
C ILE A 28 -14.50 5.81 1.49
N PRO A 29 -15.54 5.74 2.32
CA PRO A 29 -15.63 4.74 3.41
C PRO A 29 -15.40 3.32 2.88
N LYS A 30 -14.47 2.60 3.51
CA LYS A 30 -14.06 1.25 3.13
C LYS A 30 -15.08 0.22 3.61
N ASP A 31 -16.21 0.13 2.94
CA ASP A 31 -17.21 -0.92 3.22
C ASP A 31 -16.76 -2.29 2.68
N SER A 32 -17.40 -3.35 3.17
CA SER A 32 -17.12 -4.73 2.76
C SER A 32 -17.22 -4.93 1.23
N LYS A 33 -18.09 -4.18 0.53
CA LYS A 33 -18.23 -4.27 -0.95
C LYS A 33 -17.01 -3.67 -1.66
N LEU A 34 -16.53 -2.50 -1.24
CA LEU A 34 -15.36 -1.84 -1.80
C LEU A 34 -14.08 -2.64 -1.53
N LEU A 35 -13.95 -3.21 -0.33
CA LEU A 35 -12.83 -4.10 0.03
C LEU A 35 -12.85 -5.40 -0.78
N THR A 36 -14.02 -6.04 -0.92
CA THR A 36 -14.20 -7.22 -1.78
C THR A 36 -13.89 -6.91 -3.26
N LEU A 37 -14.23 -5.71 -3.74
CA LEU A 37 -13.86 -5.27 -5.08
C LEU A 37 -12.35 -5.09 -5.22
N GLN A 38 -11.69 -4.44 -4.25
CA GLN A 38 -10.24 -4.26 -4.24
C GLN A 38 -9.52 -5.62 -4.24
N GLU A 39 -9.96 -6.57 -3.43
CA GLU A 39 -9.39 -7.91 -3.38
C GLU A 39 -9.54 -8.63 -4.73
N LYS A 40 -10.73 -8.64 -5.34
CA LYS A 40 -10.95 -9.23 -6.68
C LYS A 40 -10.08 -8.58 -7.77
N VAL A 41 -9.82 -7.28 -7.66
CA VAL A 41 -8.90 -6.56 -8.57
C VAL A 41 -7.46 -7.04 -8.37
N CYS A 42 -7.02 -7.26 -7.13
CA CYS A 42 -5.69 -7.79 -6.82
C CYS A 42 -5.55 -9.28 -7.20
N GLN A 43 -6.56 -10.11 -6.94
CA GLN A 43 -6.66 -11.50 -7.41
C GLN A 43 -6.57 -11.57 -8.95
N LYS A 44 -7.18 -10.62 -9.67
CA LYS A 44 -7.08 -10.52 -11.14
C LYS A 44 -5.67 -10.10 -11.60
N LEU A 45 -4.99 -9.24 -10.86
CA LEU A 45 -3.60 -8.84 -11.13
C LEU A 45 -2.63 -10.02 -10.91
N VAL A 46 -2.71 -10.71 -9.77
CA VAL A 46 -1.96 -11.95 -9.47
C VAL A 46 -2.30 -13.06 -10.46
N SER A 47 -3.54 -13.10 -10.97
CA SER A 47 -3.93 -14.04 -12.03
C SER A 47 -3.27 -13.79 -13.39
N ILE A 48 -2.72 -12.58 -13.61
CA ILE A 48 -1.96 -12.22 -14.81
C ILE A 48 -0.46 -12.37 -14.55
N ASN A 49 0.02 -11.86 -13.41
CA ASN A 49 1.43 -11.87 -13.02
C ASN A 49 1.62 -12.57 -11.66
N PRO A 50 1.55 -13.91 -11.59
CA PRO A 50 1.58 -14.63 -10.31
C PRO A 50 2.94 -14.55 -9.59
N CYS A 51 4.02 -14.27 -10.34
CA CYS A 51 5.37 -14.09 -9.81
C CYS A 51 5.78 -12.63 -9.60
N SER A 52 4.84 -11.68 -9.62
CA SER A 52 5.13 -10.26 -9.36
C SER A 52 5.01 -9.97 -7.87
N SER A 53 6.12 -9.59 -7.21
CA SER A 53 6.11 -9.24 -5.78
C SER A 53 5.13 -8.10 -5.48
N GLU A 54 5.13 -7.04 -6.29
CA GLU A 54 4.12 -5.96 -6.24
C GLU A 54 2.68 -6.48 -6.22
N SER A 55 2.35 -7.43 -7.11
CA SER A 55 0.99 -7.96 -7.26
C SER A 55 0.56 -8.75 -6.01
N LEU A 56 1.49 -9.51 -5.43
CA LEU A 56 1.27 -10.30 -4.22
C LEU A 56 1.16 -9.41 -2.96
N TYR A 57 2.01 -8.38 -2.85
CA TYR A 57 1.91 -7.35 -1.81
C TYR A 57 0.55 -6.63 -1.84
N LEU A 58 0.06 -6.25 -3.03
CA LEU A 58 -1.26 -5.60 -3.18
C LEU A 58 -2.39 -6.54 -2.77
N LEU A 59 -2.31 -7.83 -3.13
CA LEU A 59 -3.27 -8.85 -2.70
C LEU A 59 -3.27 -8.99 -1.17
N GLY A 60 -2.11 -9.20 -0.55
CA GLY A 60 -2.00 -9.32 0.91
C GLY A 60 -2.52 -8.08 1.65
N THR A 61 -2.27 -6.89 1.09
CA THR A 61 -2.83 -5.63 1.62
C THR A 61 -4.36 -5.61 1.59
N SER A 62 -4.98 -6.05 0.48
CA SER A 62 -6.45 -6.11 0.38
C SER A 62 -7.08 -7.16 1.29
N GLN A 63 -6.41 -8.31 1.47
CA GLN A 63 -6.85 -9.39 2.37
C GLN A 63 -6.76 -8.97 3.85
N LEU A 64 -5.69 -8.27 4.25
CA LEU A 64 -5.56 -7.71 5.59
C LEU A 64 -6.62 -6.63 5.87
N LEU A 65 -6.95 -5.79 4.89
CA LEU A 65 -8.01 -4.79 5.04
C LEU A 65 -9.40 -5.44 5.20
N ILE A 66 -9.67 -6.57 4.54
CA ILE A 66 -10.89 -7.35 4.78
C ILE A 66 -10.90 -7.88 6.21
N PHE A 67 -9.80 -8.47 6.70
CA PHE A 67 -9.70 -8.94 8.08
C PHE A 67 -9.95 -7.81 9.10
N ASP A 68 -9.28 -6.67 8.96
CA ASP A 68 -9.42 -5.54 9.89
C ASP A 68 -10.86 -4.99 9.90
N ASN A 69 -11.52 -4.92 8.74
CA ASN A 69 -12.95 -4.56 8.64
C ASN A 69 -13.86 -5.60 9.30
N ASP A 70 -13.69 -6.88 8.97
CA ASP A 70 -14.53 -7.98 9.48
C ASP A 70 -14.40 -8.09 11.00
N ASN A 71 -13.18 -8.00 11.53
CA ASN A 71 -12.92 -7.96 12.97
C ASN A 71 -13.55 -6.72 13.64
N GLY A 72 -13.49 -5.54 12.99
CA GLY A 72 -14.18 -4.33 13.44
C GLY A 72 -15.72 -4.44 13.46
N LEU A 73 -16.28 -5.35 12.65
CA LEU A 73 -17.70 -5.72 12.65
C LEU A 73 -18.03 -6.90 13.57
N GLY A 74 -17.06 -7.42 14.33
CA GLY A 74 -17.24 -8.57 15.23
C GLY A 74 -17.32 -9.93 14.51
N VAL A 75 -16.94 -10.00 13.24
CA VAL A 75 -16.94 -11.24 12.45
C VAL A 75 -15.65 -12.02 12.71
N ALA A 76 -15.76 -13.15 13.39
CA ALA A 76 -14.64 -14.03 13.74
C ALA A 76 -14.12 -14.87 12.54
N ASN A 77 -13.64 -14.20 11.48
CA ASN A 77 -13.10 -14.84 10.27
C ASN A 77 -11.58 -14.64 10.16
N GLN A 78 -10.80 -15.69 10.41
CA GLN A 78 -9.33 -15.66 10.34
C GLN A 78 -8.78 -15.95 8.93
N SER A 79 -9.60 -16.38 7.96
CA SER A 79 -9.10 -16.72 6.61
C SER A 79 -8.37 -15.57 5.92
N PRO A 80 -8.91 -14.32 5.89
CA PRO A 80 -8.25 -13.23 5.18
C PRO A 80 -6.91 -12.83 5.82
N LEU A 81 -6.74 -13.06 7.13
CA LEU A 81 -5.46 -12.84 7.81
C LEU A 81 -4.41 -13.88 7.40
N LEU A 82 -4.79 -15.16 7.33
CA LEU A 82 -3.91 -16.24 6.89
C LEU A 82 -3.55 -16.08 5.41
N ASP A 83 -4.53 -15.78 4.56
CA ASP A 83 -4.32 -15.49 3.13
C ASP A 83 -3.39 -14.27 2.96
N ALA A 84 -3.57 -13.21 3.76
CA ALA A 84 -2.69 -12.04 3.74
C ALA A 84 -1.24 -12.38 4.12
N ARG A 85 -1.02 -13.15 5.19
CA ARG A 85 0.32 -13.61 5.62
C ARG A 85 1.01 -14.43 4.51
N GLN A 86 0.28 -15.33 3.85
CA GLN A 86 0.79 -16.09 2.71
C GLN A 86 1.14 -15.18 1.51
N SER A 87 0.29 -14.20 1.19
CA SER A 87 0.52 -13.24 0.11
C SER A 87 1.74 -12.34 0.35
N PHE A 88 1.94 -11.86 1.59
CA PHE A 88 3.14 -11.11 1.94
C PHE A 88 4.41 -11.97 1.94
N GLN A 89 4.36 -13.19 2.50
CA GLN A 89 5.52 -14.09 2.47
C GLN A 89 5.92 -14.45 1.03
N ALA A 90 4.95 -14.79 0.18
CA ALA A 90 5.21 -15.05 -1.24
C ALA A 90 5.76 -13.81 -1.99
N SER A 91 5.36 -12.60 -1.61
CA SER A 91 5.95 -11.36 -2.13
C SER A 91 7.43 -11.21 -1.75
N ILE A 92 7.79 -11.52 -0.50
CA ILE A 92 9.17 -11.43 0.02
C ILE A 92 10.04 -12.53 -0.61
N ASP A 93 9.53 -13.76 -0.69
CA ASP A 93 10.24 -14.93 -1.23
C ASP A 93 10.58 -14.79 -2.72
N LEU A 94 9.92 -13.88 -3.44
CA LEU A 94 10.17 -13.62 -4.86
C LEU A 94 11.15 -12.47 -5.13
N GLU A 95 11.58 -11.72 -4.12
CA GLU A 95 12.55 -10.64 -4.31
C GLU A 95 13.87 -11.17 -4.90
N GLY A 96 14.44 -10.44 -5.86
CA GLY A 96 15.62 -10.87 -6.63
C GLY A 96 15.35 -11.98 -7.66
N LYS A 97 14.18 -12.65 -7.65
CA LYS A 97 13.79 -13.67 -8.63
C LYS A 97 13.05 -13.04 -9.83
N PRO A 98 13.02 -13.68 -11.01
CA PRO A 98 12.27 -13.20 -12.16
C PRO A 98 10.77 -13.07 -11.88
N ALA A 99 10.11 -12.04 -12.43
CA ALA A 99 8.67 -11.84 -12.32
C ALA A 99 7.81 -12.80 -13.19
N SER A 100 8.39 -13.93 -13.60
CA SER A 100 7.77 -14.98 -14.42
C SER A 100 8.13 -16.36 -13.89
N GLY A 101 7.16 -17.27 -13.85
CA GLY A 101 7.37 -18.66 -13.41
C GLY A 101 6.06 -19.27 -12.89
N ASP A 102 6.20 -20.35 -12.15
CA ASP A 102 5.09 -21.03 -11.50
C ASP A 102 4.52 -20.23 -10.32
N VAL A 103 3.21 -20.41 -10.09
CA VAL A 103 2.48 -19.72 -9.02
C VAL A 103 3.04 -20.11 -7.66
N PRO A 104 3.36 -19.16 -6.76
CA PRO A 104 3.89 -19.48 -5.44
C PRO A 104 2.98 -20.44 -4.67
N PRO A 105 3.50 -21.48 -3.97
CA PRO A 105 2.68 -22.49 -3.30
C PRO A 105 1.66 -21.91 -2.32
N GLY A 106 2.05 -20.87 -1.57
CA GLY A 106 1.15 -20.16 -0.66
C GLY A 106 -0.06 -19.53 -1.35
N ILE A 107 0.08 -19.07 -2.60
CA ILE A 107 -1.03 -18.53 -3.41
C ILE A 107 -1.87 -19.65 -4.03
N ALA A 108 -1.23 -20.73 -4.48
CA ALA A 108 -1.92 -21.88 -5.05
C ALA A 108 -2.88 -22.56 -4.04
N GLY A 109 -2.55 -22.49 -2.73
CA GLY A 109 -3.38 -22.97 -1.64
C GLY A 109 -4.58 -22.07 -1.26
N GLN A 110 -4.64 -20.81 -1.72
CA GLN A 110 -5.73 -19.91 -1.34
C GLN A 110 -7.05 -20.30 -2.01
N THR A 111 -8.15 -20.18 -1.26
CA THR A 111 -9.47 -20.70 -1.71
C THR A 111 -9.96 -20.06 -3.00
N TRP A 112 -9.62 -18.80 -3.26
CA TRP A 112 -9.96 -18.10 -4.50
C TRP A 112 -9.18 -18.64 -5.71
N TRP A 113 -7.92 -19.04 -5.52
CA TRP A 113 -7.09 -19.62 -6.59
C TRP A 113 -7.60 -21.00 -6.98
N ILE A 114 -7.92 -21.84 -5.98
CA ILE A 114 -8.52 -23.16 -6.18
C ILE A 114 -9.83 -23.03 -6.96
N LYS A 115 -10.78 -22.20 -6.50
CA LYS A 115 -12.07 -21.94 -7.19
C LYS A 115 -11.89 -21.45 -8.63
N LYS A 116 -10.87 -20.62 -8.89
CA LYS A 116 -10.51 -20.15 -10.23
C LYS A 116 -9.99 -21.30 -11.11
N MET A 117 -9.11 -22.15 -10.60
CA MET A 117 -8.59 -23.31 -11.32
C MET A 117 -9.70 -24.31 -11.65
N ASP A 118 -10.60 -24.60 -10.72
CA ASP A 118 -11.70 -25.54 -10.95
C ASP A 118 -12.73 -24.96 -11.93
N SER A 119 -13.01 -23.65 -11.85
CA SER A 119 -13.81 -22.94 -12.85
C SER A 119 -13.18 -22.96 -14.26
N ALA A 120 -11.85 -22.98 -14.36
CA ALA A 120 -11.15 -23.10 -15.63
C ALA A 120 -11.22 -24.53 -16.19
N LYS A 121 -11.02 -25.55 -15.35
CA LYS A 121 -11.19 -26.97 -15.71
C LYS A 121 -12.61 -27.25 -16.20
N ALA A 122 -13.64 -26.78 -15.47
CA ALA A 122 -15.04 -26.98 -15.83
C ALA A 122 -15.41 -26.35 -17.19
N LYS A 123 -14.81 -25.21 -17.54
CA LYS A 123 -14.98 -24.58 -18.86
C LYS A 123 -14.27 -25.36 -19.97
N GLN A 124 -13.10 -25.93 -19.67
CA GLN A 124 -12.40 -26.80 -20.61
C GLN A 124 -13.20 -28.08 -20.90
N THR A 125 -13.70 -28.78 -19.87
CA THR A 125 -14.50 -30.00 -20.05
C THR A 125 -15.81 -29.75 -20.81
N ALA A 126 -16.51 -28.64 -20.55
CA ALA A 126 -17.68 -28.23 -21.31
C ALA A 126 -17.35 -27.93 -22.80
N SER A 127 -16.19 -27.30 -23.08
CA SER A 127 -15.77 -27.02 -24.46
C SER A 127 -15.36 -28.26 -25.26
N THR A 128 -15.06 -29.38 -24.57
CA THR A 128 -14.77 -30.67 -25.21
C THR A 128 -16.01 -31.52 -25.47
N SER A 129 -17.12 -31.36 -24.73
CA SER A 129 -18.35 -32.13 -24.96
C SER A 129 -19.12 -31.71 -26.22
N ASP A 130 -19.03 -30.44 -26.64
CA ASP A 130 -19.76 -29.92 -27.81
C ASP A 130 -19.18 -30.35 -29.18
N LYS A 131 -18.09 -31.13 -29.21
CA LYS A 131 -17.47 -31.59 -30.47
C LYS A 131 -17.90 -32.98 -30.93
N ASN A 132 -18.71 -33.71 -30.15
CA ASN A 132 -19.23 -35.04 -30.50
C ASN A 132 -20.76 -35.08 -30.49
N GLN A 133 -21.41 -34.38 -31.42
CA GLN A 133 -22.75 -34.77 -31.89
C GLN A 133 -22.72 -35.06 -33.40
N PRO A 134 -23.18 -36.24 -33.86
CA PRO A 134 -23.26 -36.55 -35.28
C PRO A 134 -24.42 -35.79 -35.93
N ALA A 135 -24.18 -35.25 -37.13
CA ALA A 135 -25.18 -34.51 -37.88
C ALA A 135 -26.27 -35.43 -38.45
N ALA A 136 -27.53 -35.20 -38.07
CA ALA A 136 -28.71 -35.80 -38.69
C ALA A 136 -29.50 -34.76 -39.51
N ARG A 137 -29.80 -35.08 -40.77
CA ARG A 137 -30.57 -34.25 -41.71
C ARG A 137 -32.05 -34.63 -41.73
N GLY A 138 -32.94 -33.66 -41.93
CA GLY A 138 -34.38 -33.84 -42.28
C GLY A 138 -35.22 -32.67 -41.74
N ARG A 139 -35.46 -31.55 -42.44
CA ARG A 139 -36.18 -31.33 -43.72
C ARG A 139 -37.70 -31.61 -43.62
N GLY A 140 -38.51 -30.57 -43.46
CA GLY A 140 -39.98 -30.65 -43.58
C GLY A 140 -40.74 -29.42 -43.02
N ALA A 141 -41.42 -28.69 -43.89
CA ALA A 141 -42.42 -27.63 -43.62
C ALA A 141 -43.26 -27.43 -44.92
N PRO A 142 -44.39 -26.68 -44.97
CA PRO A 142 -45.16 -26.03 -43.90
C PRO A 142 -46.70 -26.32 -43.97
N ALA A 143 -47.49 -25.83 -42.99
CA ALA A 143 -48.88 -25.42 -43.21
C ALA A 143 -49.41 -24.46 -42.11
N ALA A 144 -50.18 -23.45 -42.50
CA ALA A 144 -51.02 -22.55 -41.68
C ALA A 144 -52.42 -22.48 -42.37
N PRO A 145 -53.50 -21.80 -41.89
CA PRO A 145 -53.52 -20.38 -41.42
C PRO A 145 -54.63 -20.02 -40.38
N SER A 146 -55.00 -18.72 -40.30
CA SER A 146 -56.15 -18.09 -39.57
C SER A 146 -55.89 -17.77 -38.08
N ARG A 147 -56.15 -16.57 -37.49
CA ARG A 147 -56.62 -15.20 -37.84
C ARG A 147 -56.14 -14.25 -36.69
N GLY A 148 -56.10 -12.92 -36.73
CA GLY A 148 -56.35 -11.91 -37.78
C GLY A 148 -56.68 -10.52 -37.19
N ARG A 149 -56.20 -9.41 -37.82
CA ARG A 149 -56.27 -7.96 -37.42
C ARG A 149 -55.25 -7.49 -36.34
N GLY A 150 -54.62 -6.31 -36.46
CA GLY A 150 -54.48 -5.39 -37.60
C GLY A 150 -54.09 -3.93 -37.25
N ARG A 151 -53.28 -3.28 -38.12
CA ARG A 151 -52.87 -1.83 -38.15
C ARG A 151 -52.08 -1.31 -36.93
N GLY A 152 -51.03 -0.49 -37.07
CA GLY A 152 -50.31 0.00 -38.25
C GLY A 152 -49.18 0.98 -37.84
N ALA A 153 -48.13 1.13 -38.66
CA ALA A 153 -47.05 2.11 -38.48
C ALA A 153 -47.33 3.38 -39.33
N PRO A 154 -46.62 4.54 -39.18
CA PRO A 154 -45.17 4.66 -39.46
C PRO A 154 -44.38 5.60 -38.50
N ALA A 155 -43.08 5.79 -38.80
CA ALA A 155 -42.09 6.61 -38.08
C ALA A 155 -41.95 8.04 -38.70
N PRO A 156 -40.78 8.74 -38.61
CA PRO A 156 -40.20 9.45 -37.46
C PRO A 156 -40.01 10.98 -37.69
N ALA A 157 -39.69 11.77 -36.65
CA ALA A 157 -39.26 13.18 -36.83
C ALA A 157 -38.26 13.70 -35.76
N LYS A 158 -37.39 14.64 -36.16
CA LYS A 158 -36.43 15.37 -35.31
C LYS A 158 -37.03 16.69 -34.78
N ALA A 159 -36.69 17.10 -33.56
CA ALA A 159 -36.42 18.49 -33.17
C ALA A 159 -35.79 18.57 -31.76
N ALA A 160 -35.12 19.68 -31.44
CA ALA A 160 -34.42 19.93 -30.17
C ALA A 160 -35.18 20.96 -29.28
N PRO A 161 -34.53 21.70 -28.35
CA PRO A 161 -34.41 21.36 -26.93
C PRO A 161 -35.14 22.35 -25.99
N PRO A 162 -35.11 22.14 -24.66
CA PRO A 162 -35.28 23.23 -23.70
C PRO A 162 -34.04 23.47 -22.81
N THR A 163 -33.88 24.73 -22.39
CA THR A 163 -32.73 25.29 -21.69
C THR A 163 -32.89 25.43 -20.17
N ARG A 164 -31.75 25.62 -19.50
CA ARG A 164 -31.52 26.40 -18.24
C ARG A 164 -31.94 25.78 -16.89
N GLY A 165 -30.96 25.76 -15.97
CA GLY A 165 -31.24 25.83 -14.53
C GLY A 165 -30.03 25.54 -13.60
N ARG A 166 -29.22 26.58 -13.29
CA ARG A 166 -28.24 26.68 -12.17
C ARG A 166 -27.15 25.56 -12.05
N GLY A 167 -25.90 25.82 -11.67
CA GLY A 167 -25.26 27.03 -11.14
C GLY A 167 -24.57 26.72 -9.81
N ALA A 168 -23.29 26.40 -9.83
CA ALA A 168 -22.44 26.29 -8.64
C ALA A 168 -20.98 26.66 -8.97
N VAL A 169 -20.33 27.36 -8.02
CA VAL A 169 -19.04 28.05 -8.19
C VAL A 169 -17.85 27.09 -8.12
N ARG A 170 -16.78 27.39 -8.87
CA ARG A 170 -15.48 26.69 -8.80
C ARG A 170 -14.34 27.71 -8.61
N PRO A 171 -13.55 27.65 -7.53
CA PRO A 171 -12.35 28.49 -7.37
C PRO A 171 -11.16 27.95 -8.19
N PRO A 172 -10.12 28.76 -8.46
CA PRO A 172 -9.29 28.61 -9.66
C PRO A 172 -8.04 27.75 -9.48
N ALA A 173 -7.70 26.99 -10.52
CA ALA A 173 -6.36 26.43 -10.70
C ALA A 173 -5.39 27.54 -11.16
N ARG A 174 -4.32 27.78 -10.39
CA ARG A 174 -3.26 28.74 -10.74
C ARG A 174 -2.16 27.98 -11.49
N GLY A 175 -2.01 28.24 -12.78
CA GLY A 175 -0.99 27.58 -13.60
C GLY A 175 0.38 28.23 -13.52
N ARG A 176 1.41 27.46 -13.86
CA ARG A 176 2.61 27.95 -14.56
C ARG A 176 3.18 26.80 -15.39
N GLY A 177 3.45 27.05 -16.66
CA GLY A 177 4.14 26.13 -17.54
C GLY A 177 5.48 26.71 -17.99
N ALA A 178 6.41 25.84 -18.35
CA ALA A 178 7.53 26.11 -19.24
C ALA A 178 7.94 24.79 -19.93
N PRO A 179 8.33 24.79 -21.22
CA PRO A 179 8.61 23.57 -21.97
C PRO A 179 10.11 23.25 -22.06
N PRO A 180 10.49 22.02 -22.42
CA PRO A 180 11.74 21.75 -23.13
C PRO A 180 11.50 21.64 -24.65
N ARG A 181 12.44 22.21 -25.42
CA ARG A 181 12.51 22.10 -26.88
C ARG A 181 12.85 20.66 -27.32
N GLY A 182 12.46 20.30 -28.54
CA GLY A 182 12.94 19.10 -29.22
C GLY A 182 14.08 19.36 -30.21
N ALA A 183 14.93 18.34 -30.40
CA ALA A 183 15.72 18.02 -31.59
C ALA A 183 16.01 16.50 -31.47
N LYS A 184 15.66 15.62 -32.43
CA LYS A 184 16.35 15.33 -33.70
C LYS A 184 17.89 15.34 -33.62
N ALA A 185 18.64 14.39 -34.20
CA ALA A 185 18.35 13.05 -34.74
C ALA A 185 19.65 12.43 -35.31
N THR A 186 19.89 11.13 -35.08
CA THR A 186 20.63 10.22 -36.00
C THR A 186 22.15 10.53 -36.25
N PRO A 187 22.90 9.76 -37.08
CA PRO A 187 23.66 8.62 -36.55
C PRO A 187 25.12 8.52 -37.07
N ALA A 188 25.97 7.69 -36.44
CA ALA A 188 27.28 7.34 -36.99
C ALA A 188 27.76 5.94 -36.57
N ASP A 189 27.53 4.98 -37.46
CA ASP A 189 28.38 3.82 -37.75
C ASP A 189 28.66 3.94 -39.27
N PRO A 190 29.82 3.56 -39.82
CA PRO A 190 30.14 2.13 -39.89
C PRO A 190 31.64 1.72 -40.07
N LYS A 191 31.84 0.40 -40.19
CA LYS A 191 32.96 -0.35 -40.82
C LYS A 191 34.25 -0.51 -39.99
N CYS A 192 35.05 -1.57 -40.17
CA CYS A 192 34.83 -2.90 -40.77
C CYS A 192 36.13 -3.71 -40.62
N SER A 193 36.08 -4.93 -40.10
CA SER A 193 37.11 -5.96 -40.34
C SER A 193 36.43 -7.32 -40.51
N LYS A 194 36.66 -7.95 -41.66
CA LYS A 194 36.33 -9.37 -41.89
C LYS A 194 37.54 -10.21 -41.52
N GLU A 195 37.30 -11.40 -41.01
CA GLU A 195 38.06 -12.58 -41.46
C GLU A 195 37.14 -13.80 -41.36
N ALA A 196 37.35 -14.81 -42.21
CA ALA A 196 36.41 -15.91 -42.38
C ALA A 196 37.12 -17.16 -42.90
N GLU A 197 36.83 -18.34 -42.32
CA GLU A 197 36.78 -19.58 -43.10
C GLU A 197 35.90 -20.71 -42.51
N LYS A 198 34.87 -21.04 -43.30
CA LYS A 198 34.07 -22.26 -43.58
C LYS A 198 34.00 -23.55 -42.69
N PRO A 199 32.97 -24.41 -42.95
CA PRO A 199 32.42 -25.44 -42.02
C PRO A 199 32.70 -26.90 -42.55
N PRO A 200 32.06 -28.02 -42.09
CA PRO A 200 30.62 -28.33 -41.88
C PRO A 200 30.36 -28.90 -40.44
N GLN A 201 29.21 -29.46 -39.99
CA GLN A 201 28.15 -30.24 -40.65
C GLN A 201 26.84 -30.30 -39.81
N GLU A 202 25.75 -30.78 -40.41
CA GLU A 202 24.35 -30.64 -39.94
C GLU A 202 23.88 -31.72 -38.95
N THR A 203 22.89 -31.39 -38.10
CA THR A 203 21.88 -32.32 -37.54
C THR A 203 20.66 -31.53 -37.02
N PRO A 204 19.45 -32.13 -36.88
CA PRO A 204 18.20 -31.44 -37.21
C PRO A 204 17.60 -30.53 -36.14
N ALA A 205 16.81 -29.56 -36.62
CA ALA A 205 16.22 -28.50 -35.83
C ALA A 205 15.09 -28.96 -34.88
N THR A 206 15.28 -28.73 -33.59
CA THR A 206 14.16 -28.40 -32.69
C THR A 206 13.68 -26.97 -32.96
N PRO A 207 12.37 -26.67 -32.80
CA PRO A 207 11.85 -25.33 -33.03
C PRO A 207 12.34 -24.39 -31.92
N VAL A 208 13.40 -23.64 -32.19
CA VAL A 208 13.93 -22.62 -31.28
C VAL A 208 12.86 -21.55 -31.08
N SER A 209 12.21 -21.58 -29.92
CA SER A 209 11.36 -20.50 -29.44
C SER A 209 12.16 -19.20 -29.48
N LYS A 210 11.62 -18.18 -30.15
CA LYS A 210 12.20 -16.83 -30.16
C LYS A 210 12.61 -16.44 -28.73
N PRO A 211 13.80 -15.86 -28.49
CA PRO A 211 14.21 -15.48 -27.15
C PRO A 211 13.21 -14.48 -26.59
N SER A 212 12.41 -14.91 -25.62
CA SER A 212 11.64 -14.00 -24.78
C SER A 212 12.65 -13.10 -24.07
N LYS A 213 12.37 -11.80 -24.05
CA LYS A 213 13.17 -10.88 -23.22
C LYS A 213 13.18 -11.44 -21.79
N PRO A 214 14.34 -11.51 -21.12
CA PRO A 214 14.39 -12.02 -19.75
C PRO A 214 13.42 -11.20 -18.89
N ALA A 215 12.56 -11.89 -18.15
CA ALA A 215 11.55 -11.22 -17.33
C ALA A 215 12.23 -10.29 -16.31
N PRO A 216 11.65 -9.12 -16.01
CA PRO A 216 12.23 -8.22 -15.02
C PRO A 216 12.33 -8.91 -13.66
N LEU A 217 13.43 -8.67 -12.96
CA LEU A 217 13.60 -9.17 -11.59
C LEU A 217 12.69 -8.38 -10.63
N ASN A 218 12.10 -9.07 -9.66
CA ASN A 218 11.36 -8.44 -8.58
C ASN A 218 12.31 -7.61 -7.70
N ARG A 219 11.95 -6.35 -7.47
CA ARG A 219 12.72 -5.45 -6.59
C ARG A 219 12.51 -5.82 -5.13
N VAL A 220 13.57 -5.70 -4.34
CA VAL A 220 13.51 -5.70 -2.88
C VAL A 220 12.76 -4.45 -2.41
N THR A 221 11.75 -4.60 -1.55
CA THR A 221 10.97 -3.46 -1.02
C THR A 221 10.60 -3.66 0.45
N TYR A 222 10.45 -2.57 1.20
CA TYR A 222 10.00 -2.64 2.60
C TYR A 222 8.49 -2.94 2.70
N HIS A 223 7.69 -2.61 1.69
CA HIS A 223 6.23 -2.66 1.73
C HIS A 223 5.66 -4.04 2.12
N ALA A 224 6.22 -5.13 1.57
CA ALA A 224 5.78 -6.49 1.88
C ALA A 224 6.14 -6.90 3.32
N ARG A 225 7.29 -6.46 3.83
CA ARG A 225 7.72 -6.69 5.23
C ARG A 225 6.86 -5.91 6.21
N LEU A 226 6.53 -4.66 5.91
CA LEU A 226 5.62 -3.84 6.71
C LEU A 226 4.20 -4.44 6.74
N GLY A 227 3.69 -4.90 5.58
CA GLY A 227 2.43 -5.64 5.50
C GLY A 227 2.44 -6.93 6.33
N MET A 228 3.54 -7.69 6.27
CA MET A 228 3.73 -8.89 7.08
C MET A 228 3.78 -8.58 8.58
N ALA A 229 4.51 -7.53 8.99
CA ALA A 229 4.57 -7.07 10.38
C ALA A 229 3.18 -6.72 10.92
N ARG A 230 2.40 -5.95 10.15
CA ARG A 230 1.00 -5.63 10.44
C ARG A 230 0.14 -6.88 10.57
N ALA A 231 0.23 -7.83 9.64
CA ALA A 231 -0.54 -9.07 9.69
C ALA A 231 -0.12 -10.00 10.84
N LEU A 232 1.15 -9.98 11.26
CA LEU A 232 1.62 -10.73 12.43
C LEU A 232 1.16 -10.07 13.75
N SER A 233 1.16 -8.74 13.83
CA SER A 233 0.74 -8.01 15.05
C SER A 233 -0.74 -8.21 15.44
N ARG A 234 -1.58 -8.71 14.53
CA ARG A 234 -2.99 -9.02 14.78
C ARG A 234 -3.23 -10.25 15.67
N THR A 235 -2.21 -11.07 15.96
CA THR A 235 -2.36 -12.20 16.91
C THR A 235 -1.25 -12.19 17.95
N ASP A 236 -1.61 -12.44 19.22
CA ASP A 236 -0.69 -12.32 20.35
C ASP A 236 0.48 -13.32 20.27
N ASP A 237 0.26 -14.50 19.70
CA ASP A 237 1.27 -15.55 19.48
C ASP A 237 2.38 -15.16 18.49
N LYS A 238 2.17 -14.10 17.69
CA LYS A 238 3.07 -13.66 16.61
C LYS A 238 3.74 -12.32 16.83
N LYS A 239 3.63 -11.73 18.02
CA LYS A 239 4.22 -10.41 18.31
C LYS A 239 5.74 -10.35 18.16
N ASP A 240 6.46 -11.39 18.56
CA ASP A 240 7.92 -11.45 18.39
C ASP A 240 8.35 -11.54 16.93
N GLU A 241 7.56 -12.23 16.09
CA GLU A 241 7.77 -12.25 14.63
C GLU A 241 7.42 -10.90 14.00
N ALA A 242 6.33 -10.26 14.44
CA ALA A 242 5.95 -8.91 14.01
C ALA A 242 7.06 -7.89 14.32
N ARG A 243 7.61 -7.92 15.54
CA ARG A 243 8.74 -7.08 15.97
C ARG A 243 9.94 -7.23 15.04
N LYS A 244 10.37 -8.46 14.74
CA LYS A 244 11.49 -8.70 13.81
C LYS A 244 11.22 -8.10 12.42
N ARG A 245 9.98 -8.17 11.93
CA ARG A 245 9.61 -7.58 10.62
C ARG A 245 9.58 -6.05 10.65
N TYR A 246 9.17 -5.40 11.74
CA TYR A 246 9.31 -3.94 11.89
C TYR A 246 10.78 -3.53 11.97
N GLU A 247 11.61 -4.23 12.76
CA GLU A 247 13.06 -3.99 12.84
C GLU A 247 13.79 -4.22 11.50
N GLU A 248 13.30 -5.12 10.64
CA GLU A 248 13.75 -5.26 9.24
C GLU A 248 13.37 -4.04 8.39
N VAL A 249 12.15 -3.51 8.53
CA VAL A 249 11.69 -2.31 7.80
C VAL A 249 12.51 -1.08 8.20
N MET A 250 12.72 -0.85 9.50
CA MET A 250 13.55 0.26 10.00
C MET A 250 14.97 0.24 9.42
N LYS A 251 15.56 -0.95 9.19
CA LYS A 251 16.89 -1.10 8.57
C LYS A 251 16.89 -0.87 7.06
N MET A 252 15.76 -1.11 6.39
CA MET A 252 15.63 -1.00 4.93
C MET A 252 15.16 0.38 4.45
N ALA A 253 14.37 1.07 5.26
CA ALA A 253 13.75 2.35 4.97
C ALA A 253 13.58 3.13 6.29
N PRO A 254 14.67 3.64 6.88
CA PRO A 254 14.66 4.28 8.20
C PRO A 254 13.81 5.57 8.24
N GLU A 255 13.49 6.15 7.08
CA GLU A 255 12.56 7.27 6.94
C GLU A 255 11.06 6.90 7.14
N VAL A 256 10.73 5.61 7.27
CA VAL A 256 9.34 5.12 7.32
C VAL A 256 8.83 5.07 8.75
N HIS A 257 8.28 6.20 9.18
CA HIS A 257 7.59 6.42 10.47
C HIS A 257 6.64 5.29 10.88
N ASP A 258 5.83 4.74 9.96
CA ASP A 258 4.90 3.62 10.21
C ASP A 258 5.55 2.49 11.02
N SER A 259 6.81 2.15 10.72
CA SER A 259 7.52 1.04 11.37
C SER A 259 7.93 1.32 12.82
N TYR A 260 8.15 2.59 13.16
CA TYR A 260 8.49 3.05 14.50
C TYR A 260 7.23 3.16 15.36
N ILE A 261 6.19 3.80 14.83
CA ILE A 261 4.89 4.00 15.49
C ILE A 261 4.24 2.64 15.81
N GLU A 262 4.09 1.77 14.81
CA GLU A 262 3.38 0.50 15.00
C GLU A 262 4.16 -0.51 15.86
N LEU A 263 5.49 -0.41 15.90
CA LEU A 263 6.32 -1.20 16.81
C LEU A 263 6.29 -0.65 18.25
N ALA A 264 6.32 0.68 18.42
CA ALA A 264 6.18 1.30 19.72
C ALA A 264 4.80 0.98 20.33
N ASP A 265 3.71 1.10 19.57
CA ASP A 265 2.35 0.71 19.98
C ASP A 265 2.25 -0.77 20.41
N LEU A 266 2.99 -1.66 19.74
CA LEU A 266 3.06 -3.08 20.09
C LEU A 266 3.72 -3.29 21.47
N LEU A 267 4.70 -2.45 21.82
CA LEU A 267 5.49 -2.54 23.05
C LEU A 267 4.90 -1.74 24.21
N VAL A 268 4.21 -0.61 23.99
CA VAL A 268 3.71 0.33 25.02
C VAL A 268 2.98 -0.35 26.19
N LYS A 269 2.24 -1.43 25.93
CA LYS A 269 1.49 -2.15 26.97
C LYS A 269 2.33 -3.09 27.83
N SER A 270 3.44 -3.61 27.30
CA SER A 270 4.30 -4.61 27.96
C SER A 270 5.61 -4.02 28.47
N ASP A 271 6.21 -3.11 27.71
CA ASP A 271 7.46 -2.41 28.03
C ASP A 271 7.40 -0.98 27.47
N PRO A 272 6.93 -0.01 28.27
CA PRO A 272 6.84 1.39 27.87
C PRO A 272 8.21 2.02 27.57
N LEU A 273 9.29 1.57 28.22
CA LEU A 273 10.62 2.14 28.00
C LEU A 273 11.22 1.63 26.70
N ALA A 274 11.03 0.34 26.37
CA ALA A 274 11.40 -0.17 25.05
C ALA A 274 10.62 0.54 23.93
N ALA A 275 9.37 0.95 24.15
CA ALA A 275 8.63 1.76 23.18
C ALA A 275 9.27 3.14 22.96
N VAL A 276 9.72 3.83 24.02
CA VAL A 276 10.51 5.06 23.92
C VAL A 276 11.83 4.80 23.19
N ASP A 277 12.54 3.70 23.48
CA ASP A 277 13.77 3.30 22.78
C ASP A 277 13.56 3.02 21.29
N ILE A 278 12.33 2.68 20.85
CA ILE A 278 12.00 2.58 19.42
C ILE A 278 11.87 3.98 18.81
N TYR A 279 11.11 4.88 19.43
CA TYR A 279 10.98 6.25 18.91
C TYR A 279 12.32 7.00 18.86
N CYS A 280 13.19 6.85 19.87
CA CYS A 280 14.53 7.44 19.87
C CYS A 280 15.50 6.88 18.80
N LYS A 281 15.14 5.80 18.07
CA LYS A 281 15.92 5.28 16.94
C LYS A 281 15.53 5.90 15.59
N PHE A 282 14.49 6.73 15.55
CA PHE A 282 14.13 7.43 14.32
C PHE A 282 15.26 8.42 13.96
N PRO A 283 15.73 8.46 12.69
CA PRO A 283 16.74 9.42 12.26
C PRO A 283 16.15 10.83 12.18
N SER A 284 16.06 11.50 13.33
CA SER A 284 15.72 12.93 13.40
C SER A 284 16.68 13.74 12.54
N SER A 285 16.18 14.79 11.89
CA SER A 285 17.00 15.65 11.04
C SER A 285 18.17 16.28 11.80
N GLU A 286 19.40 16.09 11.31
CA GLU A 286 20.63 16.65 11.92
C GLU A 286 20.74 18.18 11.77
N GLU A 287 19.97 18.77 10.85
CA GLU A 287 19.84 20.23 10.72
C GLU A 287 18.84 20.77 11.74
N ASN A 288 19.12 21.94 12.32
CA ASN A 288 18.40 22.60 13.44
C ASN A 288 16.95 23.05 13.14
N THR A 289 16.26 22.36 12.24
CA THR A 289 14.83 22.52 11.93
C THR A 289 14.08 21.29 12.42
N ASP A 290 13.65 21.30 13.68
CA ASP A 290 12.76 20.26 14.21
C ASP A 290 11.48 20.19 13.33
N SER A 291 11.31 19.07 12.63
CA SER A 291 10.14 18.83 11.78
C SER A 291 8.85 18.67 12.60
N PHE A 292 7.69 18.89 11.98
CA PHE A 292 6.40 18.50 12.56
C PHE A 292 6.33 16.99 12.87
N ASP A 293 6.93 16.15 12.03
CA ASP A 293 6.95 14.70 12.25
C ASP A 293 7.85 14.32 13.45
N ASP A 294 9.04 14.93 13.53
CA ASP A 294 9.97 14.84 14.66
C ASP A 294 9.34 15.31 15.99
N ALA A 295 8.53 16.37 15.92
CA ALA A 295 7.78 16.88 17.06
C ALA A 295 6.63 15.94 17.46
N TYR A 296 5.97 15.29 16.49
CA TYR A 296 4.96 14.27 16.75
C TYR A 296 5.57 13.06 17.49
N LEU A 297 6.71 12.52 17.03
CA LEU A 297 7.41 11.43 17.73
C LEU A 297 7.86 11.85 19.14
N SER A 298 8.32 13.09 19.30
CA SER A 298 8.68 13.63 20.63
C SER A 298 7.45 13.73 21.55
N GLY A 299 6.29 14.13 21.02
CA GLY A 299 5.02 14.13 21.75
C GLY A 299 4.58 12.74 22.22
N GLU A 300 4.76 11.71 21.40
CA GLU A 300 4.48 10.32 21.81
C GLU A 300 5.44 9.82 22.90
N ILE A 301 6.73 10.17 22.82
CA ILE A 301 7.71 9.87 23.90
C ILE A 301 7.27 10.52 25.22
N VAL A 302 6.93 11.82 25.19
CA VAL A 302 6.44 12.56 26.37
C VAL A 302 5.16 11.92 26.91
N SER A 303 4.21 11.59 26.04
CA SER A 303 2.96 10.91 26.38
C SER A 303 3.21 9.59 27.13
N ILE A 304 4.10 8.74 26.63
CA ILE A 304 4.46 7.46 27.25
C ILE A 304 5.15 7.67 28.61
N LEU A 305 6.20 8.50 28.67
CA LEU A 305 6.95 8.74 29.91
C LEU A 305 6.06 9.32 31.01
N MET A 306 5.23 10.32 30.68
CA MET A 306 4.30 10.94 31.62
C MET A 306 3.21 9.97 32.09
N LYS A 307 2.61 9.19 31.18
CA LYS A 307 1.54 8.22 31.49
C LYS A 307 2.02 7.06 32.38
N HIS A 308 3.28 6.65 32.24
CA HIS A 308 3.89 5.59 33.04
C HIS A 308 4.75 6.12 34.21
N GLU A 309 4.57 7.40 34.55
CA GLU A 309 5.23 8.12 35.65
C GLU A 309 6.78 8.04 35.65
N LYS A 310 7.38 7.91 34.46
CA LYS A 310 8.83 7.89 34.24
C LYS A 310 9.41 9.30 34.20
N LEU A 311 9.09 10.09 35.22
CA LEU A 311 9.36 11.53 35.27
C LEU A 311 10.85 11.85 35.42
N ASP A 312 11.64 10.91 35.96
CA ASP A 312 13.08 11.06 36.13
C ASP A 312 13.90 10.52 34.94
N ASP A 313 13.24 10.15 33.82
CA ASP A 313 13.94 9.82 32.58
C ASP A 313 14.50 11.09 31.94
N HIS A 314 15.82 11.15 31.77
CA HIS A 314 16.54 12.28 31.16
C HIS A 314 15.93 12.77 29.83
N ARG A 315 15.40 11.85 29.02
CA ARG A 315 14.80 12.13 27.70
C ARG A 315 13.54 12.97 27.77
N LEU A 316 12.85 12.99 28.92
CA LEU A 316 11.59 13.71 29.08
C LEU A 316 11.75 15.21 28.82
N VAL A 317 12.82 15.83 29.36
CA VAL A 317 13.08 17.26 29.19
C VAL A 317 13.34 17.58 27.72
N ASP A 318 14.24 16.82 27.09
CA ASP A 318 14.67 17.08 25.71
C ASP A 318 13.50 16.96 24.72
N HIS A 319 12.67 15.92 24.86
CA HIS A 319 11.49 15.74 24.01
C HIS A 319 10.35 16.71 24.34
N MET A 320 10.15 17.13 25.60
CA MET A 320 9.19 18.21 25.92
C MET A 320 9.64 19.54 25.29
N VAL A 321 10.94 19.86 25.35
CA VAL A 321 11.50 21.06 24.71
C VAL A 321 11.33 21.00 23.20
N LYS A 322 11.74 19.91 22.54
CA LYS A 322 11.60 19.71 21.09
C LYS A 322 10.14 19.82 20.63
N TRP A 323 9.23 19.17 21.34
CA TRP A 323 7.80 19.23 21.02
C TRP A 323 7.20 20.63 21.21
N GLY A 324 7.53 21.30 22.33
CA GLY A 324 7.04 22.64 22.65
C GLY A 324 7.61 23.74 21.74
N LYS A 325 8.82 23.58 21.19
CA LYS A 325 9.38 24.50 20.18
C LYS A 325 8.59 24.51 18.88
N VAL A 326 8.23 23.33 18.37
CA VAL A 326 7.53 23.20 17.07
C VAL A 326 6.03 23.45 17.20
N MET A 327 5.40 22.91 18.24
CA MET A 327 3.95 22.95 18.41
C MET A 327 3.46 24.12 19.28
N GLY A 328 4.39 24.85 19.91
CA GLY A 328 4.11 25.92 20.87
C GLY A 328 3.89 25.39 22.29
N ILE A 329 4.26 26.19 23.30
CA ILE A 329 4.24 25.79 24.72
C ILE A 329 2.87 25.33 25.23
N GLY A 330 1.77 25.78 24.60
CA GLY A 330 0.40 25.39 24.97
C GLY A 330 0.14 23.88 24.93
N VAL A 331 0.83 23.11 24.07
CA VAL A 331 0.67 21.64 24.05
C VAL A 331 1.25 20.95 25.29
N LEU A 332 2.11 21.64 26.05
CA LEU A 332 2.75 21.13 27.25
C LEU A 332 1.97 21.42 28.53
N GLU A 333 0.96 22.30 28.52
CA GLU A 333 0.26 22.81 29.71
C GLU A 333 -0.15 21.68 30.68
N LYS A 334 -0.91 20.70 30.19
CA LYS A 334 -1.33 19.51 30.96
C LYS A 334 -0.17 18.75 31.58
N TYR A 335 0.95 18.62 30.88
CA TYR A 335 2.12 17.89 31.37
C TYR A 335 2.91 18.71 32.38
N MET A 336 2.99 20.03 32.19
CA MET A 336 3.58 20.96 33.15
C MET A 336 2.79 20.98 34.46
N GLU A 337 1.45 20.97 34.42
CA GLU A 337 0.60 20.84 35.61
C GLU A 337 0.89 19.55 36.40
N ILE A 338 1.09 18.41 35.71
CA ILE A 338 1.43 17.13 36.35
C ILE A 338 2.83 17.18 37.00
N LEU A 339 3.81 17.83 36.36
CA LEU A 339 5.15 18.02 36.90
C LEU A 339 5.16 18.98 38.10
N ASP A 340 4.33 20.02 38.07
CA ASP A 340 4.18 21.03 39.13
C ASP A 340 3.54 20.41 40.38
N ALA A 341 2.46 19.66 40.20
CA ALA A 341 1.80 18.87 41.25
C ALA A 341 2.71 17.78 41.87
N LYS A 342 3.81 17.42 41.19
CA LYS A 342 4.84 16.48 41.66
C LYS A 342 6.16 17.15 42.05
N PHE A 343 6.16 18.47 42.22
CA PHE A 343 7.30 19.28 42.66
C PHE A 343 8.57 19.09 41.80
N LYS A 344 8.42 18.79 40.49
CA LYS A 344 9.54 18.68 39.54
C LYS A 344 9.97 20.07 39.03
N THR A 345 10.16 20.99 39.97
CA THR A 345 10.31 22.44 39.73
C THR A 345 11.52 22.79 38.85
N ASP A 346 12.67 22.14 39.05
CA ASP A 346 13.86 22.39 38.22
C ASP A 346 13.72 21.80 36.80
N MET A 347 12.86 20.79 36.63
CA MET A 347 12.51 20.27 35.31
C MET A 347 11.64 21.27 34.55
N LEU A 348 10.66 21.88 35.24
CA LEU A 348 9.78 22.90 34.67
C LEU A 348 10.54 24.14 34.20
N LYS A 349 11.52 24.63 34.98
CA LYS A 349 12.45 25.70 34.55
C LYS A 349 13.14 25.33 33.24
N LYS A 350 13.81 24.16 33.20
CA LYS A 350 14.55 23.68 32.02
C LYS A 350 13.67 23.56 30.78
N ILE A 351 12.45 23.03 30.93
CA ILE A 351 11.49 22.92 29.83
C ILE A 351 11.08 24.32 29.33
N TYR A 352 10.71 25.23 30.25
CA TYR A 352 10.29 26.59 29.88
C TYR A 352 11.40 27.36 29.17
N CYS A 353 12.60 27.40 29.75
CA CYS A 353 13.80 28.00 29.16
C CYS A 353 14.12 27.39 27.79
N GLY A 354 14.13 26.05 27.70
CA GLY A 354 14.44 25.32 26.48
C GLY A 354 13.48 25.64 25.34
N VAL A 355 12.17 25.68 25.60
CA VAL A 355 11.15 26.06 24.60
C VAL A 355 11.35 27.51 24.11
N HIS A 356 11.71 28.42 25.01
CA HIS A 356 11.96 29.82 24.67
C HIS A 356 13.38 30.11 24.13
N GLY A 357 14.27 29.10 24.07
CA GLY A 357 15.66 29.27 23.60
C GLY A 357 16.51 30.17 24.51
N LYS A 358 16.18 30.23 25.81
CA LYS A 358 16.82 31.07 26.82
C LYS A 358 17.54 30.22 27.87
N ASP A 359 18.41 30.86 28.65
CA ASP A 359 19.06 30.23 29.80
C ASP A 359 18.13 30.16 31.03
N VAL A 360 18.48 29.36 32.04
CA VAL A 360 17.75 29.26 33.31
C VAL A 360 17.91 30.52 34.15
N ASP A 361 19.05 31.21 34.04
CA ASP A 361 19.34 32.46 34.76
C ASP A 361 18.90 33.72 33.99
N ASP A 362 18.14 33.58 32.90
CA ASP A 362 17.61 34.71 32.11
C ASP A 362 16.70 35.61 32.98
N PRO A 363 16.98 36.92 33.11
CA PRO A 363 16.25 37.80 34.03
C PRO A 363 14.74 37.90 33.80
N ASP A 364 14.28 37.81 32.55
CA ASP A 364 12.85 37.85 32.21
C ASP A 364 12.15 36.58 32.72
N LEU A 365 12.83 35.43 32.61
CA LEU A 365 12.31 34.14 33.04
C LEU A 365 12.36 33.97 34.55
N VAL A 366 13.41 34.47 35.23
CA VAL A 366 13.49 34.48 36.70
C VAL A 366 12.31 35.23 37.33
N ALA A 367 11.80 36.30 36.70
CA ALA A 367 10.59 36.99 37.15
C ALA A 367 9.33 36.10 37.05
N PHE A 368 9.18 35.37 35.93
CA PHE A 368 8.09 34.40 35.74
C PHE A 368 8.19 33.23 36.73
N PHE A 369 9.40 32.71 36.99
CA PHE A 369 9.62 31.63 37.94
C PHE A 369 9.27 32.02 39.37
N LYS A 370 9.56 33.25 39.80
CA LYS A 370 9.09 33.80 41.08
C LYS A 370 7.56 33.89 41.14
N PHE A 371 6.91 34.37 40.07
CA PHE A 371 5.44 34.42 39.99
C PHE A 371 4.79 33.03 40.05
N LYS A 372 5.45 32.00 39.50
CA LYS A 372 5.02 30.60 39.56
C LYS A 372 5.45 29.85 40.84
N CYS A 373 6.11 30.51 41.80
CA CYS A 373 6.67 29.88 43.00
C CYS A 373 7.63 28.72 42.70
N TRP A 374 8.37 28.82 41.59
CA TRP A 374 9.38 27.83 41.17
C TRP A 374 10.79 28.10 41.74
N ILE A 375 10.99 29.22 42.45
CA ILE A 375 12.25 29.63 43.10
C ILE A 375 11.93 30.10 44.52
#